data_AF-A0A6C0CQH2-F1
#
_entry.id   AF-A0A6C0CQH2-F1
#
_cell.length_a   1.000
_cell.length_b   1.000
_cell.length_c   1.000
_cell.angle_alpha   90.00
_cell.angle_beta   90.00
_cell.angle_gamma   90.00
#
_symmetry.space_group_name_H-M   'P 1'
#
loop_
_entity.id
_entity.type
_entity.pdbx_description
1 polymer ?
#
loop_
_entity_poly.entity_id
_entity_poly.type
_entity_poly.pdbx_seq_one_letter_code
_entity_poly.pdbx_strand_id
1 'polypeptide(L)' 'MDPSKIPKHIIRILQDKELSMSQKMVAFTMLMPTMPPDPKNDEAWNVNAGVGKDILKLVNDNKIRLGKFDENFMLEIVEL' A
#
# COMPACT_ATOMS: atom_id res chain seq x y z
N MET A 1 -8.02 17.01 12.25
CA MET A 1 -6.79 17.36 11.53
C MET A 1 -6.95 18.80 11.04
N ASP A 2 -5.96 19.67 11.24
CA ASP A 2 -6.01 21.05 10.76
C ASP A 2 -5.67 21.08 9.25
N PRO A 3 -6.62 21.41 8.35
CA PRO A 3 -6.39 21.37 6.90
C PRO A 3 -5.30 22.35 6.43
N SER A 4 -5.01 23.39 7.21
CA SER A 4 -3.96 24.37 6.89
C SER A 4 -2.54 23.80 6.99
N LYS A 5 -2.39 22.65 7.66
CA LYS A 5 -1.12 21.94 7.81
C LYS A 5 -0.84 20.93 6.70
N ILE A 6 -1.78 20.74 5.78
CA ILE A 6 -1.62 19.83 4.63
C ILE A 6 -0.77 20.56 3.57
N PRO A 7 0.37 20.00 3.13
CA PRO A 7 1.18 20.62 2.09
C PRO A 7 0.38 20.87 0.81
N LYS A 8 0.58 22.04 0.16
CA LYS A 8 -0.22 22.46 -1.01
C LYS A 8 -0.23 21.43 -2.16
N HIS A 9 0.85 20.68 -2.36
CA HIS A 9 0.92 19.63 -3.38
C HIS A 9 0.01 18.43 -3.07
N ILE A 10 -0.27 18.16 -1.80
CA ILE A 10 -1.19 17.12 -1.33
C ILE A 10 -2.65 17.56 -1.51
N ILE A 11 -2.94 18.84 -1.22
CA ILE A 11 -4.27 19.43 -1.45
C ILE A 11 -4.67 19.27 -2.92
N ARG A 12 -3.72 19.44 -3.86
CA ARG A 12 -3.96 19.28 -5.29
C ARG A 12 -4.44 17.87 -5.65
N ILE A 13 -3.88 16.82 -5.02
CA ILE A 13 -4.29 15.42 -5.23
C ILE A 13 -5.70 15.19 -4.71
N LEU A 14 -6.03 15.72 -3.53
CA LEU A 14 -7.38 15.60 -2.95
C LEU A 14 -8.44 16.32 -3.80
N GLN A 15 -8.07 17.42 -4.45
CA GLN A 15 -8.94 18.21 -5.33
C GLN A 15 -8.96 17.73 -6.78
N ASP A 16 -8.14 16.74 -7.14
CA ASP A 16 -8.06 16.22 -8.49
C ASP A 16 -9.41 15.64 -8.94
N LYS A 17 -9.95 16.09 -10.06
CA LYS A 17 -11.27 15.61 -10.54
C LYS A 17 -11.16 14.32 -11.33
N GLU A 18 -9.97 13.94 -11.78
CA GLU A 18 -9.71 12.74 -12.57
C GLU A 18 -9.54 11.50 -11.68
N LEU A 19 -9.20 11.70 -10.40
CA LEU A 19 -9.03 10.62 -9.43
C LEU A 19 -10.32 10.31 -8.67
N SER A 20 -10.62 9.02 -8.52
CA SER A 20 -11.66 8.56 -7.60
C SER A 20 -11.26 8.80 -6.15
N MET A 21 -12.25 8.81 -5.23
CA MET A 21 -11.98 9.02 -3.80
C MET A 21 -11.02 7.98 -3.20
N SER A 22 -11.09 6.72 -3.63
CA SER A 22 -10.17 5.67 -3.18
C SER A 22 -8.74 5.95 -3.66
N GLN A 23 -8.55 6.32 -4.93
CA GLN A 23 -7.24 6.68 -5.49
C GLN A 23 -6.63 7.90 -4.78
N LYS A 24 -7.45 8.90 -4.45
CA LYS A 24 -7.01 10.07 -3.66
C LYS A 24 -6.49 9.69 -2.29
N MET A 25 -7.17 8.77 -1.60
CA MET A 25 -6.76 8.31 -0.27
C MET A 25 -5.46 7.50 -0.31
N VAL A 26 -5.26 6.68 -1.35
CA VAL A 26 -3.98 5.96 -1.56
C VAL A 26 -2.83 6.94 -1.81
N ALA A 27 -2.98 7.87 -2.75
CA ALA A 27 -1.96 8.86 -3.06
C ALA A 27 -1.66 9.78 -1.87
N PHE A 28 -2.69 10.17 -1.11
CA PHE A 28 -2.54 10.91 0.14
C PHE A 28 -1.72 10.13 1.17
N THR A 29 -1.97 8.83 1.33
CA THR A 29 -1.27 7.96 2.28
C THR A 29 0.19 7.74 1.90
N MET A 30 0.49 7.58 0.60
CA MET A 30 1.86 7.45 0.09
C MET A 30 2.73 8.68 0.36
N LEU A 31 2.12 9.87 0.47
CA LEU A 31 2.83 11.14 0.58
C LEU A 31 2.80 11.75 1.99
N MET A 32 2.04 11.16 2.92
CA MET A 32 1.94 11.59 4.31
C MET A 32 2.35 10.45 5.25
N PRO A 33 3.67 10.20 5.41
CA PRO A 33 4.19 9.06 6.16
C PRO A 33 3.96 9.12 7.68
N THR A 34 3.58 10.28 8.22
CA THR A 34 3.45 10.53 9.67
C THR A 34 2.01 10.83 10.11
N MET A 35 0.99 10.32 9.39
CA MET A 35 -0.38 10.45 9.87
C MET A 35 -0.57 9.71 11.20
N PRO A 36 -1.39 10.24 12.12
CA PRO A 36 -1.79 9.48 13.28
C PRO A 36 -2.40 8.17 12.80
N PRO A 37 -2.00 7.04 13.37
CA PRO A 37 -2.52 5.75 12.97
C PRO A 37 -4.05 5.75 13.12
N ASP A 38 -4.75 5.46 12.03
CA ASP A 38 -6.14 5.00 12.12
C ASP A 38 -6.05 3.56 12.64
N PRO A 39 -6.72 3.20 13.76
CA PRO A 39 -6.67 1.85 14.30
C PRO A 39 -6.99 0.76 13.27
N LYS A 40 -7.84 1.06 12.28
CA LYS A 40 -8.14 0.13 11.17
C LYS A 40 -6.98 -0.04 10.20
N ASN A 41 -6.20 1.02 9.98
CA ASN A 41 -5.00 0.96 9.16
C ASN A 41 -3.88 0.22 9.88
N ASP A 42 -3.75 0.37 11.20
CA ASP A 42 -2.77 -0.37 12.00
C ASP A 42 -3.05 -1.87 11.99
N GLU A 43 -4.32 -2.26 12.09
CA GLU A 43 -4.73 -3.65 11.98
C GLU A 43 -4.36 -4.22 10.59
N ALA A 44 -4.72 -3.52 9.52
CA ALA A 44 -4.35 -3.91 8.15
C ALA A 44 -2.83 -4.00 7.94
N TRP A 45 -2.06 -3.06 8.50
CA TRP A 45 -0.60 -3.09 8.46
C TRP A 45 -0.02 -4.30 9.19
N ASN A 46 -0.51 -4.59 10.40
CA ASN A 46 -0.03 -5.73 11.18
C ASN A 46 -0.34 -7.06 10.50
N VAL A 47 -1.55 -7.20 9.94
CA VAL A 47 -1.94 -8.39 9.17
C VAL A 47 -1.04 -8.54 7.93
N ASN A 48 -0.87 -7.47 7.15
CA ASN A 48 -0.04 -7.51 5.94
C ASN A 48 1.44 -7.77 6.26
N ALA A 49 1.96 -7.25 7.37
CA ALA A 49 3.31 -7.55 7.84
C ALA A 49 3.47 -9.02 8.22
N GLY A 50 2.43 -9.65 8.79
CA GLY A 50 2.39 -11.10 9.03
C GLY A 50 2.46 -11.90 7.74
N VAL A 51 1.56 -11.60 6.80
CA VAL A 51 1.53 -12.25 5.47
C VAL A 51 2.87 -12.09 4.74
N GLY A 52 3.49 -10.92 4.80
CA GLY A 52 4.82 -10.68 4.21
C GLY A 52 5.91 -11.57 4.79
N LYS A 53 5.89 -11.84 6.10
CA LYS A 53 6.83 -12.77 6.75
C LYS A 53 6.60 -14.21 6.29
N ASP A 54 5.35 -14.63 6.14
CA ASP A 54 5.00 -15.97 5.68
C ASP A 54 5.46 -16.18 4.23
N ILE A 55 5.22 -15.20 3.34
CA ILE A 55 5.72 -15.22 1.96
C ILE A 55 7.25 -15.30 1.94
N LEU A 56 7.93 -14.47 2.73
CA LEU A 56 9.40 -14.48 2.82
C LEU A 56 9.93 -15.84 3.26
N LYS A 57 9.27 -16.49 4.23
CA LYS A 57 9.63 -17.83 4.68
C LYS A 57 9.50 -18.85 3.55
N LEU A 58 8.40 -18.83 2.79
CA LEU A 58 8.21 -19.75 1.66
C LEU A 58 9.26 -19.57 0.57
N VAL A 59 9.68 -18.33 0.31
CA VAL A 59 10.76 -18.03 -0.64
C VAL A 59 12.10 -18.56 -0.12
N ASN A 60 12.43 -18.30 1.15
CA ASN A 60 13.69 -18.75 1.77
C ASN A 60 13.76 -20.27 1.89
N ASP A 61 12.63 -20.93 2.13
CA ASP A 61 12.51 -22.39 2.18
C ASP A 61 12.55 -23.02 0.77
N ASN A 62 12.73 -22.22 -0.30
CA ASN A 62 12.68 -22.64 -1.70
C ASN A 62 11.39 -23.40 -2.07
N LYS A 63 10.26 -23.04 -1.46
CA LYS A 63 8.94 -23.63 -1.80
C LYS A 63 8.25 -22.86 -2.91
N ILE A 64 8.50 -21.56 -2.98
CA ILE A 64 7.96 -20.69 -4.04
C ILE A 64 9.04 -19.72 -4.51
N ARG A 65 8.85 -19.20 -5.72
CA ARG A 65 9.60 -18.06 -6.28
C ARG A 65 8.62 -17.01 -6.79
N LEU A 66 8.92 -15.74 -6.52
CA LEU A 66 8.19 -14.62 -7.11
C LEU A 66 8.64 -14.43 -8.57
N GLY A 67 7.68 -14.41 -9.48
CA GLY A 67 7.86 -14.27 -10.92
C GLY A 67 7.73 -12.82 -11.40
N LYS A 68 7.18 -12.63 -12.59
CA LYS A 68 6.93 -11.29 -13.17
C LYS A 68 5.50 -10.83 -12.89
N PHE A 69 5.27 -9.52 -13.02
CA PHE A 69 3.91 -9.00 -13.12
C PHE A 69 3.36 -9.19 -14.53
N ASP A 70 2.08 -9.53 -14.64
CA ASP A 70 1.36 -9.54 -15.92
C ASP A 70 0.80 -8.16 -16.31
N GLU A 71 0.11 -8.08 -17.44
CA GLU A 71 -0.53 -6.85 -17.93
C GLU A 71 -1.63 -6.31 -17.00
N ASN A 72 -2.14 -7.14 -16.10
CA ASN A 72 -3.14 -6.80 -15.09
C ASN A 72 -2.51 -6.47 -13.73
N PHE A 73 -1.18 -6.37 -13.67
CA PHE A 73 -0.42 -6.12 -12.45
C PHE A 73 -0.57 -7.22 -11.38
N MET A 74 -0.82 -8.46 -11.82
CA MET A 74 -0.83 -9.65 -10.96
C MET A 74 0.57 -10.24 -10.88
N LEU A 75 1.07 -10.47 -9.67
CA LEU A 75 2.38 -11.09 -9.44
C LEU A 75 2.29 -12.60 -9.65
N GLU A 76 3.09 -13.13 -10.57
CA GLU A 76 3.24 -14.58 -10.77
C GLU A 76 3.91 -15.23 -9.54
N ILE A 77 3.36 -16.35 -9.08
CA ILE A 77 3.94 -17.20 -8.04
C ILE A 77 4.24 -18.57 -8.66
N VAL A 78 5.51 -19.00 -8.56
CA VAL A 78 5.99 -20.28 -9.10
C VAL A 78 6.33 -21.21 -7.96
N GLU A 79 5.71 -22.40 -7.91
CA GLU A 79 6.08 -23.46 -6.96
C GLU A 79 7.38 -24.16 -7.38
N LEU A 80 8.20 -24.56 -6.41
CA LEU A 80 9.54 -25.13 -6.61
C LEU A 80 9.68 -26.52 -5.98
#